data_AF-A4SGI2-F1
#
_entry.id   AF-A4SGI2-F1
#
_cell.length_a   1.000
_cell.length_b   1.000
_cell.length_c   1.000
_cell.angle_alpha   90.00
_cell.angle_beta   90.00
_cell.angle_gamma   90.00
#
_symmetry.space_group_name_H-M   'P 1'
#
loop_
_entity.id
_entity.type
_entity.pdbx_description
1 polymer ?
#
loop_
_entity_poly.entity_id
_entity_poly.type
_entity_poly.pdbx_seq_one_letter_code
_entity_poly.pdbx_strand_id
1 'polypeptide(L)'
;MKVTYILIDDADPRHRELSIYRQGTINRVMLEDSGYRVYSSIAIDAHNYAALFHYGLADALGSLPFMSESGNGLDSWDEAFLHCSSLKAMLNIIAGERKKIDPQNPETILLGWQEEPPAAFLREIDPNRFLSFLNELSLFVRATIKEEADLEFIL
;
A
#
# COMPACT_ATOMS: atom_id res chain seq x y z
N MET A 1 -29.65 17.30 -5.31
CA MET A 1 -29.19 16.54 -4.13
C MET A 1 -27.93 17.20 -3.60
N LYS A 2 -27.83 17.51 -2.30
CA LYS A 2 -26.64 18.16 -1.72
C LYS A 2 -25.72 17.07 -1.18
N VAL A 3 -24.49 17.02 -1.69
CA VAL A 3 -23.46 16.06 -1.28
C VAL A 3 -22.68 16.66 -0.12
N THR A 4 -22.47 15.86 0.93
CA THR A 4 -21.59 16.24 2.02
C THR A 4 -20.17 15.79 1.71
N TYR A 5 -19.20 16.71 1.70
CA TYR A 5 -17.80 16.36 1.55
C TYR A 5 -17.18 16.21 2.94
N ILE A 6 -16.65 15.04 3.23
CA ILE A 6 -16.05 14.69 4.52
C ILE A 6 -14.57 14.46 4.27
N LEU A 7 -13.73 15.34 4.80
CA LEU A 7 -12.28 15.13 4.81
C LEU A 7 -11.94 14.18 5.97
N ILE A 8 -11.30 13.06 5.64
CA ILE A 8 -10.89 12.06 6.62
C ILE A 8 -9.73 12.61 7.47
N ASP A 9 -9.96 12.58 8.77
CA ASP A 9 -9.00 12.95 9.81
C ASP A 9 -8.57 11.70 10.58
N ASP A 10 -7.29 11.35 10.49
CA ASP A 10 -6.69 10.18 11.14
C ASP A 10 -6.71 10.29 12.68
N ALA A 11 -6.87 11.50 13.25
CA ALA A 11 -6.99 11.71 14.69
C ALA A 11 -8.39 11.37 15.22
N ASP A 12 -9.43 11.44 14.38
CA ASP A 12 -10.82 11.15 14.76
C ASP A 12 -11.08 9.63 14.76
N PRO A 13 -11.39 9.01 15.93
CA PRO A 13 -11.70 7.59 16.00
C PRO A 13 -12.83 7.15 15.07
N ARG A 14 -13.84 8.01 14.86
CA ARG A 14 -15.01 7.70 14.04
C ARG A 14 -14.64 7.53 12.58
N HIS A 15 -13.64 8.28 12.11
CA HIS A 15 -13.14 8.15 10.75
C HIS A 15 -12.32 6.86 10.56
N ARG A 16 -11.60 6.42 11.61
CA ARG A 16 -10.83 5.17 11.58
C ARG A 16 -11.71 3.92 11.56
N GLU A 17 -12.94 4.02 12.04
CA GLU A 17 -13.93 2.94 12.00
C GLU A 17 -14.64 2.80 10.64
N LEU A 18 -14.45 3.75 9.71
CA LEU A 18 -15.05 3.68 8.38
C LEU A 18 -14.41 2.55 7.57
N SER A 19 -15.22 1.84 6.77
CA SER A 19 -14.73 0.79 5.87
C SER A 19 -13.75 1.28 4.80
N ILE A 20 -13.76 2.58 4.48
CA ILE A 20 -12.82 3.22 3.55
C ILE A 20 -11.49 3.59 4.22
N TYR A 21 -11.39 3.50 5.55
CA TYR A 21 -10.15 3.66 6.28
C TYR A 21 -9.41 2.32 6.27
N ARG A 22 -8.47 2.19 5.34
CA ARG A 22 -7.68 0.97 5.14
C ARG A 22 -6.24 1.19 5.57
N GLN A 23 -5.63 0.13 6.06
CA GLN A 23 -4.21 0.06 6.44
C GLN A 23 -3.70 -1.30 5.99
N GLY A 24 -2.39 -1.40 5.81
CA GLY A 24 -1.75 -2.64 5.41
C GLY A 24 -0.47 -2.90 6.16
N THR A 25 0.15 -4.04 5.89
CA THR A 25 1.47 -4.41 6.39
C THR A 25 2.20 -5.20 5.31
N ILE A 26 3.51 -4.98 5.21
CA ILE A 26 4.39 -5.81 4.39
C ILE A 26 5.32 -6.56 5.34
N ASN A 27 5.19 -7.88 5.32
CA ASN A 27 5.96 -8.78 6.16
C ASN A 27 7.12 -9.38 5.38
N ARG A 28 8.23 -9.61 6.08
CA ARG A 28 9.30 -10.49 5.64
C ARG A 28 9.01 -11.89 6.16
N VAL A 29 8.93 -12.84 5.25
CA VAL A 29 8.61 -14.25 5.54
C VAL A 29 9.59 -15.15 4.78
N MET A 30 9.57 -16.45 5.06
CA MET A 30 10.26 -17.46 4.24
C MET A 30 9.23 -18.50 3.84
N LEU A 31 8.92 -18.60 2.54
CA LEU A 31 7.87 -19.50 2.05
C LEU A 31 8.26 -20.98 2.18
N GLU A 32 9.55 -21.26 2.27
CA GLU A 32 10.09 -22.61 2.45
C GLU A 32 10.11 -23.08 3.91
N ASP A 33 9.79 -22.19 4.86
CA ASP A 33 9.72 -22.59 6.27
C ASP A 33 8.62 -23.64 6.48
N SER A 34 8.90 -24.57 7.39
CA SER A 34 7.94 -25.63 7.76
C SER A 34 6.67 -25.10 8.46
N GLY A 35 6.66 -23.83 8.84
CA GLY A 35 5.52 -23.14 9.40
C GLY A 35 5.64 -21.62 9.19
N TYR A 36 4.50 -20.95 9.16
CA TYR A 36 4.45 -19.51 8.94
C TYR A 36 5.16 -18.73 10.05
N ARG A 37 6.06 -17.83 9.64
CA ARG A 37 6.77 -16.93 10.55
C ARG A 37 7.03 -15.58 9.90
N VAL A 38 6.69 -14.52 10.64
CA VAL A 38 7.08 -13.15 10.32
C VAL A 38 8.42 -12.83 10.98
N TYR A 39 9.39 -12.42 10.17
CA TYR A 39 10.74 -12.06 10.63
C TYR A 39 10.89 -10.56 10.90
N SER A 40 10.21 -9.74 10.11
CA SER A 40 10.13 -8.30 10.28
C SER A 40 8.96 -7.75 9.48
N SER A 41 8.54 -6.52 9.78
CA SER A 41 7.39 -5.91 9.13
C SER A 41 7.62 -4.41 8.93
N ILE A 42 6.99 -3.86 7.89
CA ILE A 42 6.76 -2.42 7.74
C ILE A 42 5.26 -2.16 7.63
N ALA A 43 4.78 -1.18 8.38
CA ALA A 43 3.37 -0.80 8.36
C ALA A 43 3.05 0.13 7.18
N ILE A 44 1.87 -0.04 6.62
CA ILE A 44 1.27 0.88 5.65
C ILE A 44 0.12 1.59 6.37
N ASP A 45 0.35 2.82 6.81
CA ASP A 45 -0.71 3.62 7.40
C ASP A 45 -1.77 4.03 6.36
N ALA A 46 -2.89 4.60 6.81
CA ALA A 46 -4.01 4.91 5.92
C ALA A 46 -3.69 5.97 4.86
N HIS A 47 -2.71 6.84 5.12
CA HIS A 47 -2.22 7.77 4.13
C HIS A 47 -1.44 7.04 3.03
N ASN A 48 -0.44 6.26 3.40
CA ASN A 48 0.41 5.53 2.45
C ASN A 48 -0.37 4.45 1.71
N TYR A 49 -1.39 3.88 2.35
CA TYR A 49 -2.33 2.97 1.72
C TYR A 49 -3.05 3.65 0.55
N ALA A 50 -3.70 4.79 0.81
CA ALA A 50 -4.40 5.51 -0.23
C ALA A 50 -3.44 6.03 -1.32
N ALA A 51 -2.24 6.47 -0.93
CA ALA A 51 -1.21 6.91 -1.86
C ALA A 51 -0.69 5.79 -2.77
N LEU A 52 -0.62 4.53 -2.30
CA LEU A 52 -0.22 3.37 -3.11
C LEU A 52 -1.11 3.18 -4.34
N PHE A 53 -2.43 3.31 -4.16
CA PHE A 53 -3.41 3.20 -5.24
C PHE A 53 -3.48 4.48 -6.08
N HIS A 54 -3.48 5.66 -5.43
CA HIS A 54 -3.54 6.94 -6.14
C HIS A 54 -2.38 7.13 -7.11
N TYR A 55 -1.14 6.86 -6.66
CA TYR A 55 0.04 6.97 -7.51
C TYR A 55 0.27 5.72 -8.40
N GLY A 56 -0.66 4.76 -8.44
CA GLY A 56 -0.60 3.59 -9.32
C GLY A 56 0.52 2.60 -8.99
N LEU A 57 1.10 2.66 -7.80
CA LEU A 57 2.17 1.73 -7.40
C LEU A 57 1.62 0.32 -7.18
N ALA A 58 0.43 0.17 -6.60
CA ALA A 58 -0.23 -1.14 -6.44
C ALA A 58 -0.40 -1.84 -7.80
N ASP A 59 -0.97 -1.15 -8.79
CA ASP A 59 -1.16 -1.67 -10.15
C ASP A 59 0.16 -2.02 -10.83
N ALA A 60 1.18 -1.16 -10.69
CA ALA A 60 2.49 -1.42 -11.27
C ALA A 60 3.15 -2.68 -10.66
N LEU A 61 3.02 -2.86 -9.35
CA LEU A 61 3.50 -4.05 -8.65
C LEU A 61 2.72 -5.30 -9.05
N GLY A 62 1.42 -5.19 -9.38
CA GLY A 62 0.60 -6.31 -9.86
C GLY A 62 1.12 -7.01 -11.12
N SER A 63 2.09 -6.41 -11.84
CA SER A 63 2.80 -7.06 -12.95
C SER A 63 3.81 -8.14 -12.52
N LEU A 64 4.16 -8.20 -11.24
CA LEU A 64 5.04 -9.20 -10.66
C LEU A 64 4.29 -10.52 -10.40
N PRO A 65 5.00 -11.66 -10.35
CA PRO A 65 4.37 -12.97 -10.16
C PRO A 65 4.01 -13.19 -8.68
N PHE A 66 3.01 -12.45 -8.20
CA PHE A 66 2.43 -12.64 -6.88
C PHE A 66 1.69 -13.97 -6.78
N MET A 67 1.81 -14.64 -5.64
CA MET A 67 0.99 -15.78 -5.25
C MET A 67 -0.08 -15.26 -4.30
N SER A 68 -1.35 -15.32 -4.69
CA SER A 68 -2.50 -15.00 -3.84
C SER A 68 -3.53 -16.13 -3.90
N GLU A 69 -4.35 -16.26 -2.86
CA GLU A 69 -5.37 -17.32 -2.78
C GLU A 69 -6.40 -17.20 -3.92
N SER A 70 -6.76 -15.97 -4.28
CA SER A 70 -7.71 -15.68 -5.36
C SER A 70 -7.13 -15.82 -6.77
N GLY A 71 -5.79 -15.84 -6.90
CA GLY A 71 -5.10 -15.77 -8.19
C GLY A 71 -5.11 -14.39 -8.84
N ASN A 72 -5.64 -13.36 -8.17
CA ASN A 72 -5.69 -11.99 -8.69
C ASN A 72 -4.37 -11.20 -8.53
N GLY A 73 -3.34 -11.81 -7.92
CA GLY A 73 -2.06 -11.15 -7.66
C GLY A 73 -2.15 -10.18 -6.47
N LEU A 74 -1.59 -8.98 -6.61
CA LEU A 74 -1.63 -7.93 -5.59
C LEU A 74 -2.94 -7.13 -5.71
N ASP A 75 -3.92 -7.44 -4.87
CA ASP A 75 -5.20 -6.73 -4.76
C ASP A 75 -5.40 -6.25 -3.31
N SER A 76 -6.22 -5.22 -3.10
CA SER A 76 -6.53 -4.60 -1.79
C SER A 76 -7.33 -5.50 -0.83
N TRP A 77 -7.60 -6.74 -1.21
CA TRP A 77 -8.53 -7.62 -0.50
C TRP A 77 -7.93 -8.96 -0.12
N ASP A 78 -6.77 -9.31 -0.70
CA ASP A 78 -6.16 -10.63 -0.54
C ASP A 78 -4.72 -10.50 -0.05
N GLU A 79 -4.32 -11.50 0.74
CA GLU A 79 -2.92 -11.72 1.07
C GLU A 79 -2.17 -12.14 -0.20
N ALA A 80 -1.02 -11.52 -0.43
CA ALA A 80 -0.21 -11.77 -1.62
C ALA A 80 1.26 -11.96 -1.26
N PHE A 81 1.86 -13.04 -1.75
CA PHE A 81 3.26 -13.38 -1.53
C PHE A 81 4.10 -13.10 -2.76
N LEU A 82 5.30 -12.55 -2.56
CA LEU A 82 6.27 -12.29 -3.61
C LEU A 82 7.60 -12.96 -3.28
N HIS A 83 7.97 -13.91 -4.12
CA HIS A 83 9.22 -14.65 -3.95
C HIS A 83 10.46 -13.75 -4.13
N CYS A 84 11.52 -14.06 -3.39
CA CYS A 84 12.77 -13.28 -3.32
C CYS A 84 13.40 -12.99 -4.71
N SER A 85 13.21 -13.89 -5.67
CA SER A 85 13.71 -13.75 -7.05
C SER A 85 13.13 -12.53 -7.79
N SER A 86 11.94 -12.05 -7.40
CA SER A 86 11.25 -10.92 -8.02
C SER A 86 11.53 -9.57 -7.35
N LEU A 87 12.19 -9.56 -6.18
CA LEU A 87 12.38 -8.34 -5.38
C LEU A 87 13.29 -7.30 -6.06
N LYS A 88 14.22 -7.73 -6.91
CA LYS A 88 14.99 -6.79 -7.75
C LYS A 88 14.12 -6.08 -8.77
N ALA A 89 13.14 -6.77 -9.35
CA ALA A 89 12.18 -6.17 -10.28
C ALA A 89 11.24 -5.21 -9.54
N MET A 90 10.77 -5.58 -8.34
CA MET A 90 10.01 -4.70 -7.45
C MET A 90 10.75 -3.38 -7.16
N LEU A 91 12.04 -3.43 -6.83
CA LEU A 91 12.83 -2.21 -6.60
C LEU A 91 12.89 -1.30 -7.83
N ASN A 92 12.94 -1.87 -9.04
CA ASN A 92 12.93 -1.10 -10.27
C ASN A 92 11.58 -0.42 -10.51
N ILE A 93 10.47 -1.12 -10.21
CA ILE A 93 9.11 -0.56 -10.29
C ILE A 93 8.98 0.60 -9.30
N ILE A 94 9.36 0.43 -8.03
CA ILE A 94 9.32 1.50 -7.02
C ILE A 94 10.14 2.71 -7.49
N ALA A 95 11.34 2.49 -8.01
CA ALA A 95 12.18 3.57 -8.52
C ALA A 95 11.58 4.27 -9.76
N GLY A 96 10.83 3.54 -10.58
CA GLY A 96 10.09 4.08 -11.73
C GLY A 96 8.92 4.96 -11.31
N GLU A 97 8.03 4.44 -10.46
CA GLU A 97 6.87 5.18 -9.96
C GLU A 97 7.26 6.41 -9.14
N ARG A 98 8.32 6.29 -8.34
CA ARG A 98 8.87 7.42 -7.57
C ARG A 98 9.17 8.65 -8.44
N LYS A 99 9.66 8.46 -9.67
CA LYS A 99 10.03 9.57 -10.57
C LYS A 99 8.81 10.33 -11.12
N LYS A 100 7.61 9.77 -11.01
CA LYS A 100 6.36 10.36 -11.49
C LYS A 100 5.69 11.26 -10.45
N ILE A 101 6.08 11.13 -9.18
CA ILE A 101 5.48 11.88 -8.07
C ILE A 101 6.10 13.28 -8.02
N ASP A 102 5.25 14.32 -8.10
CA ASP A 102 5.66 15.70 -7.87
C ASP A 102 5.62 16.01 -6.35
N PRO A 103 6.77 16.23 -5.70
CA PRO A 103 6.83 16.51 -4.26
C PRO A 103 6.24 17.87 -3.87
N GLN A 104 5.96 18.76 -4.82
CA GLN A 104 5.43 20.10 -4.55
C GLN A 104 3.90 20.20 -4.70
N ASN A 105 3.25 19.11 -5.09
CA ASN A 105 1.82 19.10 -5.39
C ASN A 105 1.07 18.16 -4.43
N PRO A 106 0.65 18.63 -3.25
CA PRO A 106 -0.28 17.88 -2.42
C PRO A 106 -1.65 17.78 -3.10
N GLU A 107 -2.30 16.62 -2.97
CA GLU A 107 -3.53 16.32 -3.70
C GLU A 107 -4.64 15.90 -2.73
N THR A 108 -5.89 16.26 -3.05
CA THR A 108 -7.07 15.74 -2.34
C THR A 108 -7.76 14.72 -3.23
N ILE A 109 -7.87 13.49 -2.76
CA ILE A 109 -8.40 12.37 -3.52
C ILE A 109 -9.73 11.90 -2.94
N LEU A 110 -10.56 11.28 -3.79
CA LEU A 110 -11.78 10.61 -3.38
C LEU A 110 -11.46 9.18 -2.93
N LEU A 111 -11.74 8.85 -1.67
CA LEU A 111 -11.58 7.49 -1.15
C LEU A 111 -12.83 6.64 -1.34
N GLY A 112 -14.01 7.27 -1.34
CA GLY A 112 -15.26 6.55 -1.46
C GLY A 112 -16.48 7.45 -1.46
N TRP A 113 -17.61 6.85 -1.78
CA TRP A 113 -18.90 7.51 -1.89
C TRP A 113 -19.97 6.73 -1.15
N GLN A 114 -20.90 7.44 -0.54
CA GLN A 114 -22.11 6.89 0.07
C GLN A 114 -23.33 7.57 -0.55
N GLU A 115 -24.34 6.78 -0.91
CA GLU A 115 -25.56 7.30 -1.55
C GLU A 115 -26.54 7.94 -0.56
N GLU A 116 -26.75 7.34 0.62
CA GLU A 116 -27.75 7.80 1.59
C GLU A 116 -27.23 7.83 3.04
N PRO A 117 -27.18 9.00 3.71
CA PRO A 117 -27.20 10.32 3.09
C PRO A 117 -26.01 10.51 2.13
N PRO A 118 -26.16 11.33 1.06
CA PRO A 118 -25.09 11.53 0.09
C PRO A 118 -23.82 12.11 0.71
N ALA A 119 -22.72 11.35 0.64
CA ALA A 119 -21.43 11.75 1.15
C ALA A 119 -20.26 11.31 0.26
N ALA A 120 -19.27 12.19 0.11
CA ALA A 120 -17.99 11.92 -0.52
C ALA A 120 -16.89 11.98 0.53
N PHE A 121 -16.16 10.89 0.71
CA PHE A 121 -15.05 10.79 1.65
C PHE A 121 -13.75 11.13 0.93
N LEU A 122 -13.08 12.18 1.38
CA LEU A 122 -11.88 12.73 0.78
C LEU A 122 -10.68 12.51 1.69
N ARG A 123 -9.48 12.44 1.12
CA ARG A 123 -8.22 12.43 1.88
C ARG A 123 -7.19 13.30 1.19
N GLU A 124 -6.43 14.04 1.99
CA GLU A 124 -5.22 14.71 1.52
C GLU A 124 -4.05 13.71 1.46
N ILE A 125 -3.33 13.73 0.35
CA ILE A 125 -2.11 12.98 0.13
C ILE A 125 -0.94 13.97 0.10
N ASP A 126 -0.03 13.77 1.05
CA ASP A 126 1.28 14.42 1.10
C ASP A 126 2.29 13.58 0.30
N PRO A 127 2.74 14.07 -0.87
CA PRO A 127 3.70 13.34 -1.70
C PRO A 127 5.04 13.14 -1.00
N ASN A 128 5.49 14.06 -0.13
CA ASN A 128 6.77 13.90 0.58
C ASN A 128 6.71 12.81 1.64
N ARG A 129 5.56 12.68 2.32
CA ARG A 129 5.31 11.56 3.24
C ARG A 129 5.34 10.23 2.48
N PHE A 130 4.67 10.16 1.33
CA PHE A 130 4.67 8.93 0.53
C PHE A 130 6.06 8.60 -0.04
N LEU A 131 6.79 9.60 -0.56
CA LEU A 131 8.17 9.43 -1.01
C LEU A 131 9.10 8.92 0.10
N SER A 132 8.88 9.36 1.34
CA SER A 132 9.60 8.86 2.51
C SER A 132 9.29 7.39 2.78
N PHE A 133 8.01 7.01 2.73
CA PHE A 133 7.60 5.61 2.80
C PHE A 133 8.22 4.75 1.67
N LEU A 134 8.30 5.25 0.43
CA LEU A 134 8.96 4.51 -0.66
C LEU A 134 10.45 4.29 -0.41
N ASN A 135 11.13 5.22 0.28
CA ASN A 135 12.52 5.00 0.72
C ASN A 135 12.60 3.88 1.75
N GLU A 136 11.73 3.91 2.76
CA GLU A 136 11.68 2.88 3.81
C GLU A 136 11.36 1.51 3.21
N LEU A 137 10.36 1.42 2.33
CA LEU A 137 10.02 0.21 1.60
C LEU A 137 11.20 -0.30 0.76
N SER A 138 11.90 0.58 0.05
CA SER A 138 13.08 0.21 -0.74
C SER A 138 14.21 -0.34 0.14
N LEU A 139 14.44 0.24 1.32
CA LEU A 139 15.42 -0.25 2.29
C LEU A 139 15.00 -1.61 2.86
N PHE A 140 13.72 -1.76 3.19
CA PHE A 140 13.13 -3.02 3.67
C PHE A 140 13.31 -4.15 2.65
N VAL A 141 12.96 -3.91 1.38
CA VAL A 141 13.12 -4.88 0.28
C VAL A 141 14.59 -5.25 0.07
N ARG A 142 15.51 -4.27 0.13
CA ARG A 142 16.96 -4.56 0.02
C ARG A 142 17.48 -5.42 1.17
N ALA A 143 16.97 -5.22 2.39
CA ALA A 143 17.31 -6.07 3.52
C ALA A 143 16.74 -7.49 3.35
N THR A 144 15.48 -7.60 2.91
CA THR A 144 14.85 -8.89 2.57
C THR A 144 15.65 -9.67 1.53
N ILE A 145 16.13 -9.02 0.46
CA ILE A 145 16.99 -9.67 -0.56
C ILE A 145 18.28 -10.23 0.05
N LYS A 146 18.92 -9.51 0.98
CA LYS A 146 20.18 -9.95 1.60
C LYS A 146 20.00 -11.19 2.48
N GLU A 147 18.81 -11.35 3.02
CA GLU A 147 18.42 -12.48 3.87
C GLU A 147 17.82 -13.63 3.05
N GLU A 148 17.77 -13.49 1.72
CA GLU A 148 17.15 -14.46 0.80
C GLU A 148 15.70 -14.80 1.18
N ALA A 149 15.01 -13.85 1.82
CA ALA A 149 13.65 -13.98 2.29
C ALA A 149 12.64 -13.46 1.26
N ASP A 150 11.38 -13.78 1.49
CA ASP A 150 10.24 -13.40 0.67
C ASP A 150 9.47 -12.24 1.31
N LEU A 151 8.49 -11.72 0.56
CA LEU A 151 7.55 -10.73 1.07
C LEU A 151 6.14 -11.27 1.07
N GLU A 152 5.40 -10.91 2.10
CA GLU A 152 3.95 -11.04 2.19
C GLU A 152 3.36 -9.63 2.29
N PHE A 153 2.31 -9.39 1.52
CA PHE A 153 1.55 -8.15 1.49
C PHE A 153 0.17 -8.42 2.05
N ILE A 154 -0.21 -7.63 3.05
CA ILE A 154 -1.55 -7.58 3.62
C ILE A 154 -2.05 -6.16 3.33
N LEU A 155 -2.95 -6.01 2.36
CA LEU A 155 -3.55 -4.75 1.93
C LEU A 155 -5.04 -4.70 2.34
#